data_AF-A0A8T6NQA6-F1
#
_entry.id   AF-A0A8T6NQA6-F1
#
_cell.length_a   1.000
_cell.length_b   1.000
_cell.length_c   1.000
_cell.angle_alpha   90.00
_cell.angle_beta   90.00
_cell.angle_gamma   90.00
#
_symmetry.space_group_name_H-M   'P 1'
#
loop_
_entity.id
_entity.type
_entity.pdbx_description
1 polymer ?
#
loop_
_entity_poly.entity_id
_entity_poly.type
_entity_poly.pdbx_seq_one_letter_code
_entity_poly.pdbx_strand_id
1 'polypeptide(L)' 'MNFALTLEQQAVEARARRFADEEVAPIAREADATGEFPLHLVRRMGELGFLAGPIPEAYGGTGMDYIS' A
#
# COMPACT_ATOMS: atom_id res chain seq x y z
N MET A 1 6.37 24.27 14.37
CA MET A 1 6.39 23.28 13.27
C MET A 1 5.24 22.32 13.53
N ASN A 2 4.40 22.02 12.54
CA ASN A 2 3.32 21.05 12.67
C ASN A 2 3.78 19.74 12.02
N PHE A 3 3.72 18.64 12.77
CA PHE A 3 4.15 17.30 12.35
C PHE A 3 2.97 16.34 12.15
N ALA A 4 1.73 16.83 12.30
CA ALA A 4 0.56 16.03 12.01
C ALA A 4 0.46 15.75 10.50
N LEU A 5 0.04 14.53 10.16
CA LEU A 5 -0.33 14.17 8.79
C LEU A 5 -1.50 15.03 8.32
N THR A 6 -1.54 15.32 7.01
CA THR A 6 -2.71 15.90 6.38
C THR A 6 -3.87 14.90 6.36
N LEU A 7 -5.10 15.37 6.15
CA LEU A 7 -6.27 14.47 6.02
C LEU A 7 -6.10 13.47 4.87
N GLU A 8 -5.44 13.86 3.80
CA GLU A 8 -5.14 13.00 2.66
C GLU A 8 -4.16 11.90 3.04
N GLN A 9 -3.05 12.23 3.69
CA GLN A 9 -2.07 11.27 4.20
C GLN A 9 -2.70 10.30 5.20
N GLN A 10 -3.56 10.77 6.11
CA GLN A 10 -4.30 9.92 7.03
C GLN A 10 -5.25 8.95 6.31
N ALA A 11 -5.88 9.39 5.22
CA ALA A 11 -6.74 8.52 4.40
C ALA A 11 -5.93 7.44 3.67
N VAL A 12 -4.72 7.78 3.19
CA VAL A 12 -3.80 6.79 2.60
C VAL A 12 -3.34 5.79 3.65
N GLU A 13 -2.87 6.25 4.81
CA GLU A 13 -2.49 5.40 5.95
C GLU A 13 -3.62 4.44 6.35
N ALA A 14 -4.85 4.94 6.48
CA ALA A 14 -5.99 4.13 6.88
C ALA A 14 -6.35 3.04 5.85
N ARG A 15 -6.17 3.32 4.54
CA ARG A 15 -6.37 2.33 3.48
C ARG A 15 -5.27 1.27 3.50
N ALA A 16 -4.01 1.69 3.64
CA ALA A 16 -2.87 0.78 3.72
C ALA A 16 -3.01 -0.16 4.92
N ARG A 17 -3.43 0.37 6.08
CA ARG A 17 -3.67 -0.42 7.29
C ARG A 17 -4.75 -1.49 7.09
N ARG A 18 -5.90 -1.13 6.52
CA ARG A 18 -6.97 -2.10 6.22
C ARG A 18 -6.50 -3.20 5.29
N PHE A 19 -5.79 -2.85 4.21
CA PHE A 19 -5.22 -3.86 3.29
C PHE A 19 -4.25 -4.80 4.01
N ALA A 20 -3.37 -4.25 4.86
CA ALA A 20 -2.44 -5.04 5.65
C ALA A 20 -3.15 -6.00 6.62
N ASP A 21 -4.17 -5.51 7.35
CA ASP A 21 -4.88 -6.29 8.35
C ASP A 21 -5.80 -7.36 7.73
N GLU A 22 -6.50 -7.02 6.65
CA GLU A 22 -7.54 -7.87 6.06
C GLU A 22 -7.00 -8.83 4.99
N GLU A 23 -5.99 -8.42 4.22
CA GLU A 23 -5.50 -9.19 3.07
C GLU A 23 -4.09 -9.78 3.29
N VAL A 24 -3.18 -9.02 3.92
CA VAL A 24 -1.77 -9.44 4.08
C VAL A 24 -1.58 -10.33 5.31
N ALA A 25 -2.03 -9.87 6.48
CA ALA A 25 -1.81 -10.53 7.77
C ALA A 25 -2.31 -12.00 7.81
N PRO A 26 -3.45 -12.37 7.20
CA PRO A 26 -3.94 -13.75 7.22
C PRO A 26 -2.99 -14.76 6.59
N ILE A 27 -2.23 -14.37 5.55
CA ILE A 27 -1.36 -15.28 4.80
C ILE A 27 0.13 -15.09 5.08
N ALA A 28 0.51 -13.98 5.74
CA ALA A 28 1.92 -13.59 5.93
C ALA A 28 2.78 -14.68 6.57
N ARG A 29 2.28 -15.36 7.61
CA ARG A 29 3.02 -16.41 8.32
C ARG A 29 3.28 -17.64 7.45
N GLU A 30 2.31 -18.02 6.61
CA GLU A 30 2.45 -19.16 5.73
C GLU A 30 3.41 -18.83 4.58
N ALA A 31 3.23 -17.68 3.94
CA ALA A 31 4.11 -17.20 2.87
C ALA A 31 5.58 -17.12 3.33
N ASP A 32 5.83 -16.64 4.55
CA ASP A 32 7.17 -16.63 5.16
C ASP A 32 7.73 -18.05 5.36
N ALA A 33 6.93 -18.95 5.93
CA ALA A 33 7.36 -20.33 6.20
C ALA A 33 7.63 -21.14 4.94
N THR A 34 6.88 -20.90 3.85
CA THR A 34 7.02 -21.61 2.57
C THR A 34 8.00 -20.93 1.62
N GLY A 35 8.32 -19.66 1.85
CA GLY A 35 9.03 -18.81 0.89
C GLY A 35 8.19 -18.45 -0.35
N GLU A 36 6.87 -18.64 -0.29
CA GLU A 36 5.99 -18.26 -1.40
C GLU A 36 5.87 -16.75 -1.50
N PHE A 37 6.06 -16.22 -2.71
CA PHE A 37 5.83 -14.81 -3.00
C PHE A 37 4.38 -14.59 -3.46
N PRO A 38 3.51 -13.94 -2.66
CA PRO A 38 2.08 -13.83 -2.96
C PRO A 38 1.82 -12.80 -4.06
N LEU A 39 2.03 -13.18 -5.32
CA LEU A 39 1.84 -12.31 -6.49
C LEU A 39 0.43 -11.72 -6.60
N HIS A 40 -0.57 -12.40 -6.05
CA HIS A 40 -1.94 -11.89 -6.02
C HIS A 40 -2.07 -10.65 -5.13
N LEU A 41 -1.41 -10.62 -3.95
CA LEU A 41 -1.36 -9.44 -3.10
C LEU A 41 -0.57 -8.30 -3.74
N VAL A 42 0.49 -8.61 -4.49
CA VAL A 42 1.25 -7.58 -5.22
C VAL A 42 0.39 -6.91 -6.29
N ARG A 43 -0.37 -7.70 -7.07
CA ARG A 43 -1.32 -7.15 -8.04
C ARG A 43 -2.38 -6.28 -7.36
N ARG A 44 -2.92 -6.77 -6.25
CA ARG A 44 -3.90 -6.05 -5.44
C ARG A 44 -3.35 -4.73 -4.91
N MET A 45 -2.11 -4.72 -4.44
CA MET A 45 -1.40 -3.52 -3.99
C MET A 45 -1.26 -2.49 -5.12
N GLY A 46 -1.07 -2.94 -6.37
CA GLY A 46 -1.10 -2.10 -7.56
C GLY A 46 -2.48 -1.50 -7.85
N GLU A 47 -3.55 -2.30 -7.78
CA GLU A 47 -4.94 -1.82 -7.93
C GLU A 47 -5.31 -0.76 -6.89
N LEU A 48 -4.77 -0.89 -5.67
CA LEU A 48 -4.96 0.06 -4.58
C LEU A 48 -4.07 1.31 -4.71
N GLY A 49 -3.13 1.33 -5.66
CA GLY A 49 -2.28 2.48 -5.93
C GLY A 49 -1.01 2.58 -5.08
N PHE A 50 -0.62 1.51 -4.38
CA PHE A 50 0.51 1.52 -3.44
C PHE A 50 1.87 1.13 -4.05
N LEU A 51 1.92 0.73 -5.33
CA LEU A 51 3.16 0.29 -5.98
C LEU A 51 3.93 1.39 -6.74
N ALA A 52 3.30 2.54 -7.00
CA ALA A 52 3.88 3.59 -7.85
C ALA A 52 3.46 5.00 -7.38
N GLY A 53 3.52 5.22 -6.05
CA GLY A 53 3.08 6.45 -5.37
C GLY A 53 3.49 7.74 -6.09
N PRO A 54 4.79 8.07 -6.14
CA PRO A 54 5.27 9.32 -6.74
C PRO A 54 5.20 9.40 -8.26
N ILE A 55 4.86 8.30 -8.93
CA ILE A 55 4.82 8.27 -10.39
C ILE A 55 3.55 9.01 -10.85
N PRO A 56 3.63 9.90 -11.85
CA PRO A 56 2.44 10.57 -12.38
C PRO A 56 1.40 9.58 -12.92
N GLU A 57 0.12 9.95 -12.80
CA GLU A 57 -1.01 9.15 -13.32
C GLU A 57 -0.89 8.85 -14.81
N ALA A 58 -0.31 9.76 -15.61
CA ALA A 58 -0.05 9.58 -17.04
C ALA A 58 0.83 8.36 -17.36
N TYR A 59 1.58 7.85 -16.37
CA TYR A 59 2.42 6.67 -16.47
C TYR A 59 1.91 5.49 -15.63
N GLY A 60 0.69 5.57 -15.11
CA GLY A 60 0.07 4.52 -14.30
C GLY A 60 0.44 4.55 -12.82
N GLY A 61 0.98 5.67 -12.32
CA GLY A 61 1.15 5.89 -10.87
C GLY A 61 -0.04 6.61 -10.24
N THR A 62 0.12 7.08 -9.00
CA THR A 62 -0.94 7.76 -8.25
C THR A 62 -0.65 9.24 -7.95
N GLY A 63 0.54 9.74 -8.31
CA GLY A 63 0.94 11.11 -8.02
C GLY A 63 1.01 11.48 -6.53
N MET A 64 1.07 10.48 -5.64
CA MET A 64 1.22 10.65 -4.20
C MET A 64 2.58 11.27 -3.85
N ASP A 65 2.63 12.06 -2.79
CA ASP A 65 3.90 12.56 -2.25
C ASP A 65 4.67 11.44 -1.51
N TYR A 66 5.86 11.78 -0.99
CA TYR A 66 6.70 10.83 -0.26
C TYR A 66 6.29 10.56 1.19
N ILE A 67 5.29 11.29 1.69
CA ILE A 67 4.80 11.15 3.07
C ILE A 67 3.56 10.24 3.10
N SER A 68 2.76 10.30 2.04
CA SER A 68 1.55 9.52 1.82
C SER A 68 1.82 8.04 1.63
#